data_AF-A0A6P2CYW4-F1
#
_entry.id   AF-A0A6P2CYW4-F1
#
_cell.length_a   1.000
_cell.length_b   1.000
_cell.length_c   1.000
_cell.angle_alpha   90.00
_cell.angle_beta   90.00
_cell.angle_gamma   90.00
#
_symmetry.space_group_name_H-M   'P 1'
#
loop_
_entity.id
_entity.type
_entity.pdbx_description
1 polymer ?
#
loop_
_entity_poly.entity_id
_entity_poly.type
_entity_poly.pdbx_seq_one_letter_code
_entity_poly.pdbx_strand_id
1 'polypeptide(L)'
;MPVDEDTGKLRPFTDDEIDAMDIRTAGIRPPSPRHLQETRRIGENTMRKSFWVAWAERFNFVELVCGDQKTYVESGFTKLSRLLPDERYGIHHPDYPEIVATRIENIEGANGPGIDSEDDEGIVEYPDALVDVFYEHVPYDLRTDEDVELQGSEFIRYTYFGGSNGSAQSINIPGGAMRYWREPGDGTAPPHGVPVPYGVSIVRAEEEFTWWWVQLPYETFEPNSNLYQRIYGTVEGDLPFLGCVNSSPIFDRPHGTVMFANVIPKLERAHTGKGRRWSLEYKFAYSALGWNWLYYPDPSGTNAGWFNVNNKEYQEADALEDYRSLVPGARDLNKLFSVAAI
;
A
#
# COMPACT_ATOMS: atom_id res chain seq x y z
N MET A 1 -10.25 -20.35 2.66
CA MET A 1 -10.75 -18.98 2.89
C MET A 1 -12.20 -18.98 3.34
N PRO A 2 -12.49 -18.54 4.58
CA PRO A 2 -13.84 -18.34 5.06
C PRO A 2 -14.45 -17.09 4.39
N VAL A 3 -15.39 -17.31 3.48
CA VAL A 3 -16.08 -16.26 2.74
C VAL A 3 -17.55 -16.24 3.17
N ASP A 4 -18.08 -15.04 3.39
CA ASP A 4 -19.51 -14.82 3.54
C ASP A 4 -20.19 -14.92 2.17
N GLU A 5 -21.14 -15.84 2.03
CA GLU A 5 -21.77 -16.14 0.72
C GLU A 5 -22.64 -14.99 0.21
N ASP A 6 -23.23 -14.20 1.11
CA ASP A 6 -24.15 -13.12 0.75
C ASP A 6 -23.39 -11.88 0.26
N THR A 7 -22.26 -11.58 0.88
CA THR A 7 -21.48 -10.35 0.62
C THR A 7 -20.23 -10.60 -0.23
N GLY A 8 -19.73 -11.83 -0.26
CA GLY A 8 -18.45 -12.19 -0.86
C GLY A 8 -17.23 -11.69 -0.07
N LYS A 9 -17.43 -11.07 1.10
CA LYS A 9 -16.35 -10.62 2.00
C LYS A 9 -15.68 -11.80 2.68
N LEU A 10 -14.43 -11.62 3.11
CA LEU A 10 -13.83 -12.54 4.07
C LEU A 10 -14.53 -12.35 5.42
N ARG A 11 -14.78 -13.46 6.11
CA ARG A 11 -15.33 -13.46 7.47
C ARG A 11 -14.33 -14.12 8.43
N PRO A 12 -14.42 -13.84 9.73
CA PRO A 12 -13.71 -14.65 10.73
C PRO A 12 -14.11 -16.13 10.65
N PHE A 13 -13.20 -17.01 11.07
CA PHE A 13 -13.51 -18.41 11.29
C PHE A 13 -14.49 -18.57 12.45
N THR A 14 -15.40 -19.54 12.36
CA THR A 14 -16.30 -19.89 13.47
C THR A 14 -15.57 -20.76 14.50
N ASP A 15 -16.11 -20.85 15.72
CA ASP A 15 -15.54 -21.71 16.76
C ASP A 15 -15.47 -23.18 16.31
N ASP A 16 -16.51 -23.68 15.64
CA ASP A 16 -16.54 -25.05 15.11
C ASP A 16 -15.45 -25.28 14.04
N GLU A 17 -15.18 -24.28 13.19
CA GLU A 17 -14.11 -24.34 12.19
C GLU A 17 -12.74 -24.36 12.87
N ILE A 18 -12.54 -23.54 13.92
CA ILE A 18 -11.29 -23.50 14.70
C ILE A 18 -11.08 -24.82 15.46
N ASP A 19 -12.13 -25.38 16.05
CA ASP A 19 -12.07 -26.65 16.77
C ASP A 19 -11.71 -27.81 15.83
N ALA A 20 -12.22 -27.80 14.58
CA ALA A 20 -11.86 -28.78 13.56
C ALA A 20 -10.36 -28.76 13.20
N MET A 21 -9.68 -27.62 13.36
CA MET A 21 -8.25 -27.50 13.09
C MET A 21 -7.35 -28.25 14.10
N ASP A 22 -7.89 -28.67 15.26
CA ASP A 22 -7.18 -29.39 16.34
C ASP A 22 -5.83 -28.74 16.72
N ILE A 23 -5.85 -27.42 16.92
CA ILE A 23 -4.65 -26.60 17.12
C ILE A 23 -4.02 -26.90 18.48
N ARG A 24 -2.80 -27.43 18.47
CA ARG A 24 -2.02 -27.73 19.68
C ARG A 24 -0.65 -27.07 19.58
N THR A 25 -0.27 -26.24 20.56
CA THR A 25 1.08 -25.67 20.58
C THR A 25 2.12 -26.78 20.72
N ALA A 26 3.10 -26.83 19.81
CA ALA A 26 4.18 -27.80 19.90
C ALA A 26 5.11 -27.45 21.06
N GLY A 27 5.47 -28.46 21.84
CA GLY A 27 6.42 -28.34 22.95
C GLY A 27 7.51 -29.40 22.87
N ILE A 28 8.45 -29.36 23.81
CA ILE A 28 9.49 -30.38 23.90
C ILE A 28 8.88 -31.70 24.39
N ARG A 29 8.80 -32.70 23.50
CA ARG A 29 8.85 -34.10 23.92
C ARG A 29 10.26 -34.63 23.69
N PRO A 30 10.98 -35.08 24.73
CA PRO A 30 12.19 -35.88 24.53
C PRO A 30 11.81 -37.13 23.72
N PRO A 31 12.59 -37.55 22.71
CA PRO A 31 13.92 -37.09 22.32
C PRO A 31 13.90 -36.34 20.97
N SER A 32 13.07 -35.31 20.81
CA SER A 32 13.05 -34.56 19.55
C SER A 32 14.37 -33.78 19.33
N PRO A 33 15.05 -33.95 18.19
CA PRO A 33 16.25 -33.18 17.84
C PRO A 33 15.93 -31.73 17.45
N ARG A 34 14.66 -31.37 17.27
CA ARG A 34 14.22 -30.01 16.96
C ARG A 34 13.75 -29.30 18.22
N HIS A 35 14.26 -28.09 18.44
CA HIS A 35 13.80 -27.19 19.50
C HIS A 35 12.46 -26.57 19.06
N LEU A 36 11.40 -27.38 19.11
CA LEU A 36 10.02 -27.00 18.78
C LEU A 36 9.44 -26.13 19.92
N GLN A 37 9.92 -24.89 20.01
CA GLN A 37 9.52 -23.94 21.06
C GLN A 37 9.18 -22.58 20.48
N GLU A 38 8.37 -21.83 21.24
CA GLU A 38 8.32 -20.37 21.12
C GLU A 38 9.72 -19.82 21.37
N THR A 39 10.32 -19.23 20.34
CA THR A 39 11.64 -18.62 20.44
C THR A 39 11.53 -17.16 20.05
N ARG A 40 11.96 -16.28 20.97
CA ARG A 40 12.13 -14.85 20.73
C ARG A 40 13.59 -14.51 20.92
N ARG A 41 14.19 -13.86 19.93
CA ARG A 41 15.54 -13.31 20.06
C ARG A 41 15.41 -11.90 20.61
N ILE A 42 15.93 -11.65 21.82
CA ILE A 42 15.78 -10.36 22.54
C ILE A 42 16.35 -9.16 21.77
N GLY A 43 17.25 -9.38 20.80
CA GLY A 43 17.78 -8.35 19.91
C GLY A 43 17.18 -8.33 18.50
N GLU A 44 16.21 -9.20 18.20
CA GLU A 44 15.52 -9.21 16.90
C GLU A 44 14.04 -8.88 17.10
N ASN A 45 13.43 -8.36 16.05
CA ASN A 45 12.00 -8.07 16.00
C ASN A 45 11.20 -9.29 15.52
N THR A 46 11.67 -10.49 15.84
CA THR A 46 11.17 -11.75 15.28
C THR A 46 10.88 -12.77 16.39
N MET A 47 9.86 -13.59 16.15
CA MET A 47 9.49 -14.71 17.00
C MET A 47 9.09 -15.90 16.12
N ARG A 48 9.36 -17.12 16.59
CA ARG A 48 8.93 -18.35 15.94
C ARG A 48 8.13 -19.19 16.90
N LYS A 49 7.06 -19.80 16.41
CA LYS A 49 6.25 -20.75 17.17
C LYS A 49 5.77 -21.88 16.27
N SER A 50 5.78 -23.10 16.80
CA SER A 50 5.36 -24.28 16.08
C SER A 50 4.03 -24.81 16.63
N PHE A 51 3.16 -25.30 15.74
CA PHE A 51 1.85 -25.84 16.07
C PHE A 51 1.64 -27.20 15.41
N TRP A 52 0.97 -28.10 16.12
CA TRP A 52 0.34 -29.28 15.53
C TRP A 52 -1.09 -28.91 15.14
N VAL A 53 -1.50 -29.28 13.94
CA VAL A 53 -2.85 -29.07 13.42
C VAL A 53 -3.29 -30.30 12.64
N ALA A 54 -4.59 -30.51 12.48
CA ALA A 54 -5.08 -31.57 11.60
C ALA A 54 -4.57 -31.35 10.16
N TRP A 55 -4.03 -32.38 9.51
CA TRP A 55 -3.45 -32.24 8.17
C TRP A 55 -4.47 -31.69 7.16
N ALA A 56 -5.72 -32.16 7.23
CA ALA A 56 -6.81 -31.68 6.37
C ALA A 56 -7.03 -30.16 6.50
N GLU A 57 -6.87 -29.60 7.70
CA GLU A 57 -7.16 -28.21 8.03
C GLU A 57 -5.93 -27.29 7.95
N ARG A 58 -4.76 -27.82 7.59
CA ARG A 58 -3.49 -27.09 7.61
C ARG A 58 -3.53 -25.74 6.89
N PHE A 59 -4.28 -25.62 5.79
CA PHE A 59 -4.37 -24.36 5.06
C PHE A 59 -5.34 -23.36 5.69
N ASN A 60 -6.43 -23.83 6.31
CA ASN A 60 -7.34 -22.97 7.06
C ASN A 60 -6.63 -22.40 8.30
N PHE A 61 -5.79 -23.20 8.96
CA PHE A 61 -4.92 -22.71 10.04
C PHE A 61 -3.98 -21.59 9.58
N VAL A 62 -3.41 -21.71 8.38
CA VAL A 62 -2.51 -20.67 7.84
C VAL A 62 -3.24 -19.35 7.64
N GLU A 63 -4.45 -19.38 7.08
CA GLU A 63 -5.29 -18.20 6.88
C GLU A 63 -5.77 -17.61 8.23
N LEU A 64 -6.10 -18.46 9.21
CA LEU A 64 -6.45 -18.03 10.57
C LEU A 64 -5.30 -17.24 11.22
N VAL A 65 -4.08 -17.77 11.10
CA VAL A 65 -2.91 -17.22 11.78
C VAL A 65 -2.33 -15.99 11.08
N CYS A 66 -2.21 -16.02 9.75
CA CYS A 66 -1.57 -14.94 8.99
C CYS A 66 -2.57 -13.89 8.46
N GLY A 67 -3.87 -14.14 8.62
CA GLY A 67 -4.91 -13.41 7.89
C GLY A 67 -5.01 -13.88 6.43
N ASP A 68 -5.79 -13.15 5.65
CA ASP A 68 -5.84 -13.29 4.19
C ASP A 68 -6.43 -12.03 3.54
N GLN A 69 -6.38 -11.96 2.21
CA GLN A 69 -6.93 -10.87 1.44
C GLN A 69 -7.53 -11.32 0.13
N LYS A 70 -8.61 -10.66 -0.28
CA LYS A 70 -9.18 -10.84 -1.61
C LYS A 70 -9.79 -9.55 -2.13
N THR A 71 -9.99 -9.51 -3.44
CA THR A 71 -10.93 -8.58 -4.05
C THR A 71 -12.33 -9.18 -4.08
N TYR A 72 -13.35 -8.34 -3.99
CA TYR A 72 -14.73 -8.72 -4.26
C TYR A 72 -15.43 -7.58 -5.01
N VAL A 73 -16.62 -7.84 -5.56
CA VAL A 73 -17.40 -6.84 -6.29
C VAL A 73 -18.70 -6.60 -5.54
N GLU A 74 -18.96 -5.33 -5.21
CA GLU A 74 -20.18 -4.91 -4.51
C GLU A 74 -20.74 -3.68 -5.21
N SER A 75 -22.02 -3.75 -5.59
CA SER A 75 -22.70 -2.67 -6.32
C SER A 75 -21.96 -2.20 -7.58
N GLY A 76 -21.23 -3.10 -8.25
CA GLY A 76 -20.46 -2.81 -9.47
C GLY A 76 -19.06 -2.23 -9.23
N PHE A 77 -18.65 -2.06 -7.97
CA PHE A 77 -17.31 -1.55 -7.61
C PHE A 77 -16.45 -2.67 -7.04
N THR A 78 -15.22 -2.80 -7.55
CA THR A 78 -14.19 -3.65 -6.94
C THR A 78 -13.80 -3.10 -5.57
N LYS A 79 -13.78 -3.95 -4.55
CA LYS A 79 -13.37 -3.59 -3.19
C LYS A 79 -12.37 -4.60 -2.65
N LEU A 80 -11.65 -4.22 -1.59
CA LEU A 80 -10.80 -5.12 -0.83
C LEU A 80 -11.57 -5.66 0.37
N SER A 81 -11.35 -6.93 0.67
CA SER A 81 -11.71 -7.51 1.95
C SER A 81 -10.48 -8.16 2.57
N ARG A 82 -10.33 -7.98 3.88
CA ARG A 82 -9.17 -8.46 4.65
C ARG A 82 -9.65 -9.29 5.82
N LEU A 83 -9.09 -10.49 5.94
CA LEU A 83 -9.12 -11.24 7.19
C LEU A 83 -7.88 -10.84 7.99
N LEU A 84 -8.07 -10.31 9.19
CA LEU A 84 -6.96 -10.02 10.09
C LEU A 84 -6.41 -11.31 10.71
N PRO A 85 -5.12 -11.36 11.06
CA PRO A 85 -4.57 -12.40 11.93
C PRO A 85 -5.42 -12.56 13.20
N ASP A 86 -5.73 -13.81 13.57
CA ASP A 86 -6.46 -14.10 14.80
C ASP A 86 -5.74 -13.56 16.04
N GLU A 87 -6.49 -13.04 17.02
CA GLU A 87 -5.89 -12.45 18.23
C GLU A 87 -5.09 -13.47 19.05
N ARG A 88 -5.61 -14.70 19.15
CA ARG A 88 -5.02 -15.76 19.98
C ARG A 88 -3.83 -16.41 19.30
N TYR A 89 -3.91 -16.67 18.00
CA TYR A 89 -2.89 -17.42 17.28
C TYR A 89 -1.99 -16.57 16.38
N GLY A 90 -2.49 -15.46 15.84
CA GLY A 90 -1.79 -14.57 14.90
C GLY A 90 -1.11 -13.35 15.53
N ILE A 91 -1.71 -12.78 16.59
CA ILE A 91 -1.19 -11.57 17.28
C ILE A 91 -0.49 -11.93 18.60
N HIS A 92 -0.88 -13.06 19.22
CA HIS A 92 -0.27 -13.87 20.29
C HIS A 92 0.34 -13.19 21.54
N HIS A 93 0.96 -12.02 21.48
CA HIS A 93 1.63 -11.39 22.62
C HIS A 93 0.83 -10.18 23.16
N PRO A 94 0.19 -10.30 24.34
CA PRO A 94 -0.60 -9.21 24.95
C PRO A 94 0.19 -7.91 25.11
N ASP A 95 1.49 -8.02 25.41
CA ASP A 95 2.36 -6.85 25.60
C ASP A 95 2.96 -6.29 24.30
N TYR A 96 2.86 -7.00 23.16
CA TYR A 96 3.45 -6.59 21.87
C TYR A 96 2.49 -6.87 20.70
N PRO A 97 1.37 -6.14 20.60
CA PRO A 97 0.37 -6.36 19.55
C PRO A 97 0.90 -6.11 18.12
N GLU A 98 2.04 -5.42 18.00
CA GLU A 98 2.70 -5.18 16.71
C GLU A 98 3.50 -6.40 16.21
N ILE A 99 3.70 -7.43 17.02
CA ILE A 99 4.30 -8.70 16.61
C ILE A 99 3.20 -9.60 16.06
N VAL A 100 3.13 -9.71 14.74
CA VAL A 100 2.11 -10.50 14.05
C VAL A 100 2.72 -11.57 13.17
N ALA A 101 1.99 -12.66 12.96
CA ALA A 101 2.39 -13.71 12.04
C ALA A 101 2.48 -13.16 10.62
N THR A 102 3.68 -13.16 10.03
CA THR A 102 3.92 -12.61 8.68
C THR A 102 4.03 -13.68 7.60
N ARG A 103 4.41 -14.90 7.97
CA ARG A 103 4.50 -16.05 7.06
C ARG A 103 4.61 -17.38 7.78
N ILE A 104 4.29 -18.43 7.04
CA ILE A 104 4.61 -19.80 7.40
C ILE A 104 6.00 -20.14 6.88
N GLU A 105 6.89 -20.57 7.80
CA GLU A 105 8.23 -21.03 7.43
C GLU A 105 8.21 -22.43 6.85
N ASN A 106 7.37 -23.31 7.41
CA ASN A 106 7.37 -24.72 7.06
C ASN A 106 6.05 -25.41 7.44
N ILE A 107 5.68 -26.43 6.67
CA ILE A 107 4.57 -27.35 6.96
C ILE A 107 5.09 -28.76 6.70
N GLU A 108 5.09 -29.63 7.72
CA GLU A 108 5.57 -31.01 7.63
C GLU A 108 4.52 -32.01 8.10
N GLY A 109 4.48 -33.20 7.50
CA GLY A 109 3.64 -34.30 7.96
C GLY A 109 4.07 -34.84 9.31
N ALA A 110 3.11 -35.22 10.15
CA ALA A 110 3.34 -35.54 11.55
C ALA A 110 2.48 -36.68 12.11
N ASN A 111 2.94 -37.26 13.24
CA ASN A 111 2.22 -38.22 14.07
C ASN A 111 1.69 -39.48 13.36
N GLY A 112 2.31 -39.91 12.26
CA GLY A 112 1.97 -41.16 11.59
C GLY A 112 2.81 -41.44 10.33
N PRO A 113 2.69 -42.65 9.75
CA PRO A 113 3.18 -42.90 8.41
C PRO A 113 2.41 -42.05 7.40
N GLY A 114 3.07 -41.70 6.30
CA GLY A 114 2.40 -41.13 5.15
C GLY A 114 1.39 -42.11 4.56
N ILE A 115 0.19 -41.64 4.28
CA ILE A 115 -0.87 -42.38 3.59
C ILE A 115 -0.88 -41.88 2.15
N ASP A 116 -0.74 -42.77 1.18
CA ASP A 116 -0.90 -42.41 -0.22
C ASP A 116 -2.37 -42.05 -0.45
N SER A 117 -2.62 -40.82 -0.90
CA SER A 117 -3.98 -40.39 -1.24
C SER A 117 -4.49 -41.18 -2.45
N GLU A 118 -5.67 -41.79 -2.31
CA GLU A 118 -6.35 -42.45 -3.44
C GLU A 118 -6.90 -41.43 -4.44
N ASP A 119 -7.14 -40.19 -3.99
CA ASP A 119 -7.78 -39.12 -4.76
C ASP A 119 -6.78 -38.12 -5.37
N ASP A 120 -5.64 -37.86 -4.70
CA ASP A 120 -4.60 -36.93 -5.14
C ASP A 120 -3.29 -37.66 -5.49
N GLU A 121 -3.15 -38.08 -6.75
CA GLU A 121 -1.98 -38.81 -7.25
C GLU A 121 -0.65 -38.12 -6.87
N GLY A 122 0.07 -38.71 -5.91
CA GLY A 122 1.41 -38.29 -5.50
C GLY A 122 1.48 -37.33 -4.31
N ILE A 123 0.35 -36.98 -3.68
CA ILE A 123 0.34 -36.23 -2.42
C ILE A 123 0.20 -37.20 -1.25
N VAL A 124 1.19 -37.19 -0.37
CA VAL A 124 1.18 -37.99 0.86
C VAL A 124 0.37 -37.25 1.92
N GLU A 125 -0.60 -37.95 2.51
CA GLU A 125 -1.41 -37.48 3.62
C GLU A 125 -0.85 -37.94 4.96
N TYR A 126 -1.08 -37.13 5.99
CA TYR A 126 -0.68 -37.42 7.36
C TYR A 126 -1.85 -37.18 8.31
N PRO A 127 -1.86 -37.74 9.52
CA PRO A 127 -2.87 -37.38 10.53
C PRO A 127 -2.78 -35.90 10.92
N ASP A 128 -1.56 -35.46 11.25
CA ASP A 128 -1.28 -34.11 11.71
C ASP A 128 -0.28 -33.41 10.77
N ALA A 129 -0.28 -32.09 10.78
CA ALA A 129 0.78 -31.24 10.26
C ALA A 129 1.51 -30.52 11.40
N LEU A 130 2.83 -30.44 11.31
CA LEU A 130 3.65 -29.51 12.09
C LEU A 130 3.82 -28.23 11.27
N VAL A 131 3.34 -27.11 11.79
CA VAL A 131 3.40 -25.80 11.13
C VAL A 131 4.31 -24.88 11.92
N ASP A 132 5.37 -24.38 11.29
CA ASP A 132 6.28 -23.39 11.85
C ASP A 132 5.83 -21.98 11.42
N VAL A 133 5.36 -21.19 12.37
CA VAL A 133 4.87 -19.84 12.16
C VAL A 133 5.96 -18.84 12.53
N PHE A 134 6.17 -17.86 11.66
CA PHE A 134 7.10 -16.77 11.85
C PHE A 134 6.35 -15.46 12.07
N TYR A 135 6.65 -14.83 13.19
CA TYR A 135 6.08 -13.57 13.63
C TYR A 135 7.14 -12.48 13.57
N GLU A 136 6.73 -11.28 13.16
CA GLU A 136 7.60 -10.13 13.09
C GLU A 136 6.88 -8.87 13.54
N HIS A 137 7.65 -7.90 14.02
CA HIS A 137 7.16 -6.56 14.24
C HIS A 137 6.85 -5.91 12.89
N VAL A 138 5.59 -5.57 12.66
CA VAL A 138 5.17 -4.91 11.42
C VAL A 138 5.16 -3.39 11.58
N PRO A 139 5.57 -2.62 10.56
CA PRO A 139 5.58 -1.16 10.63
C PRO A 139 4.24 -0.51 10.25
N TYR A 140 3.15 -1.28 10.22
CA TYR A 140 1.83 -0.85 9.76
C TYR A 140 0.74 -1.30 10.72
N ASP A 141 -0.33 -0.52 10.79
CA ASP A 141 -1.50 -0.84 11.59
C ASP A 141 -2.31 -1.97 10.94
N LEU A 142 -2.93 -2.79 11.80
CA LEU A 142 -3.99 -3.73 11.46
C LEU A 142 -5.33 -3.12 11.87
N ARG A 143 -6.23 -2.92 10.91
CA ARG A 143 -7.56 -2.34 11.10
C ARG A 143 -8.61 -3.19 10.38
N THR A 144 -9.82 -3.24 10.92
CA THR A 144 -10.91 -4.03 10.33
C THR A 144 -11.39 -3.42 9.01
N ASP A 145 -12.16 -4.19 8.23
CA ASP A 145 -12.83 -3.66 7.04
C ASP A 145 -13.80 -2.52 7.41
N GLU A 146 -14.45 -2.60 8.58
CA GLU A 146 -15.34 -1.55 9.10
C GLU A 146 -14.60 -0.23 9.36
N ASP A 147 -13.41 -0.28 9.98
CA ASP A 147 -12.59 0.90 10.23
C ASP A 147 -12.24 1.64 8.93
N VAL A 148 -11.91 0.88 7.87
CA VAL A 148 -11.60 1.42 6.55
C VAL A 148 -12.84 2.02 5.89
N GLU A 149 -14.00 1.38 6.01
CA GLU A 149 -15.27 1.92 5.49
C GLU A 149 -15.63 3.25 6.16
N LEU A 150 -15.37 3.41 7.46
CA LEU A 150 -15.56 4.68 8.18
C LEU A 150 -14.58 5.78 7.75
N GLN A 151 -13.31 5.44 7.50
CA GLN A 151 -12.27 6.42 7.12
C GLN A 151 -12.21 6.69 5.61
N GLY A 152 -12.75 5.79 4.79
CA GLY A 152 -12.82 5.90 3.33
C GLY A 152 -11.53 5.58 2.58
N SER A 153 -10.48 5.03 3.21
CA SER A 153 -9.21 4.75 2.55
C SER A 153 -8.45 3.59 3.18
N GLU A 154 -7.83 2.75 2.34
CA GLU A 154 -6.89 1.69 2.79
C GLU A 154 -5.59 2.26 3.34
N PHE A 155 -5.36 3.57 3.21
CA PHE A 155 -4.17 4.23 3.75
C PHE A 155 -3.95 3.95 5.25
N ILE A 156 -5.01 3.75 6.02
CA ILE A 156 -4.93 3.56 7.48
C ILE A 156 -4.41 2.18 7.92
N ARG A 157 -4.28 1.20 7.01
CA ARG A 157 -3.85 -0.17 7.33
C ARG A 157 -2.99 -0.75 6.24
N TYR A 158 -2.07 -1.66 6.58
CA TYR A 158 -1.15 -2.25 5.60
C TYR A 158 -0.39 -1.22 4.76
N THR A 159 -0.30 0.03 5.22
CA THR A 159 0.58 1.05 4.65
C THR A 159 1.52 1.60 5.69
N TYR A 160 2.71 2.00 5.25
CA TYR A 160 3.71 2.58 6.14
C TYR A 160 4.69 3.47 5.37
N PHE A 161 5.28 4.41 6.10
CA PHE A 161 6.29 5.31 5.58
C PHE A 161 7.63 4.57 5.41
N GLY A 162 8.18 4.56 4.20
CA GLY A 162 9.43 3.88 3.88
C GLY A 162 10.68 4.72 4.12
N GLY A 163 10.54 6.03 4.27
CA GLY A 163 11.64 6.97 4.48
C GLY A 163 11.56 8.20 3.58
N SER A 164 12.42 9.17 3.86
CA SER A 164 12.56 10.40 3.09
C SER A 164 14.03 10.78 2.93
N ASN A 165 14.37 11.37 1.79
CA ASN A 165 15.65 11.98 1.52
C ASN A 165 15.45 13.39 0.97
N GLY A 166 16.30 14.32 1.39
CA GLY A 166 16.38 15.63 0.75
C GLY A 166 16.95 15.50 -0.66
N SER A 167 16.31 16.14 -1.62
CA SER A 167 16.70 16.18 -3.02
C SER A 167 16.72 17.64 -3.50
N ALA A 168 17.50 17.90 -4.55
CA ALA A 168 17.52 19.18 -5.22
C ALA A 168 17.52 18.92 -6.72
N GLN A 169 16.35 18.92 -7.34
CA GLN A 169 16.22 18.67 -8.77
C GLN A 169 16.14 19.99 -9.54
N SER A 170 16.80 20.00 -10.71
CA SER A 170 16.66 21.06 -11.70
C SER A 170 15.45 20.75 -12.56
N ILE A 171 14.37 21.49 -12.40
CA ILE A 171 13.21 21.40 -13.28
C ILE A 171 13.46 22.29 -14.50
N ASN A 172 13.39 21.70 -15.70
CA ASN A 172 13.38 22.44 -16.95
C ASN A 172 11.94 22.71 -17.35
N ILE A 173 11.57 23.98 -17.42
CA ILE A 173 10.18 24.37 -17.64
C ILE A 173 9.86 24.40 -19.16
N PRO A 174 8.70 23.86 -19.59
CA PRO A 174 8.20 24.10 -20.93
C PRO A 174 7.88 25.59 -21.09
N GLY A 175 8.83 26.36 -21.62
CA GLY A 175 8.73 27.83 -21.69
C GLY A 175 7.63 28.37 -22.60
N GLY A 176 7.41 29.69 -22.53
CA GLY A 176 6.62 30.51 -23.48
C GLY A 176 5.10 30.31 -23.47
N ALA A 177 4.62 29.09 -23.21
CA ALA A 177 3.20 28.76 -23.10
C ALA A 177 2.62 29.10 -21.72
N MET A 178 3.46 29.03 -20.68
CA MET A 178 3.08 29.31 -19.30
C MET A 178 3.39 30.75 -18.93
N ARG A 179 2.57 31.34 -18.04
CA ARG A 179 2.71 32.72 -17.57
C ARG A 179 2.60 32.77 -16.05
N TYR A 180 3.28 33.74 -15.44
CA TYR A 180 3.13 34.00 -14.00
C TYR A 180 1.77 34.66 -13.73
N TRP A 181 1.07 34.17 -12.72
CA TRP A 181 -0.19 34.71 -12.24
C TRP A 181 -0.07 35.14 -10.78
N ARG A 182 -0.61 36.33 -10.51
CA ARG A 182 -0.89 36.77 -9.15
C ARG A 182 -2.23 36.22 -8.69
N GLU A 183 -2.40 36.08 -7.39
CA GLU A 183 -3.68 35.66 -6.81
C GLU A 183 -4.79 36.68 -7.17
N PRO A 184 -6.05 36.23 -7.28
CA PRO A 184 -7.17 37.14 -7.48
C PRO A 184 -7.23 38.17 -6.35
N GLY A 185 -7.11 39.46 -6.70
CA GLY A 185 -7.10 40.56 -5.74
C GLY A 185 -5.75 41.28 -5.59
N ASP A 186 -4.65 40.65 -6.00
CA ASP A 186 -3.28 41.21 -5.93
C ASP A 186 -2.93 42.17 -7.09
N GLY A 187 -3.90 42.39 -8.00
CA GLY A 187 -3.77 43.28 -9.15
C GLY A 187 -3.05 42.67 -10.37
N THR A 188 -2.78 43.51 -11.37
CA THR A 188 -2.25 43.10 -12.69
C THR A 188 -0.81 43.58 -12.94
N ALA A 189 -0.14 44.06 -11.89
CA ALA A 189 1.26 44.47 -11.99
C ALA A 189 2.17 43.26 -12.28
N PRO A 190 3.30 43.46 -12.99
CA PRO A 190 4.29 42.41 -13.20
C PRO A 190 4.64 41.66 -11.90
N PRO A 191 4.82 40.33 -11.93
CA PRO A 191 4.92 39.49 -13.13
C PRO A 191 3.59 38.97 -13.68
N HIS A 192 2.43 39.50 -13.28
CA HIS A 192 1.13 39.02 -13.79
C HIS A 192 1.08 39.02 -15.33
N GLY A 193 0.82 37.85 -15.93
CA GLY A 193 0.77 37.63 -17.38
C GLY A 193 2.13 37.56 -18.07
N VAL A 194 3.25 37.70 -17.34
CA VAL A 194 4.60 37.60 -17.91
C VAL A 194 4.88 36.14 -18.28
N PRO A 195 5.29 35.84 -19.53
CA PRO A 195 5.65 34.49 -19.94
C PRO A 195 6.85 33.95 -19.15
N VAL A 196 6.79 32.67 -18.79
CA VAL A 196 7.93 31.97 -18.20
C VAL A 196 9.00 31.76 -19.29
N PRO A 197 10.24 32.24 -19.10
CA PRO A 197 11.25 32.13 -20.13
C PRO A 197 11.63 30.67 -20.41
N TYR A 198 11.88 30.36 -21.68
CA TYR A 198 12.27 29.02 -22.12
C TYR A 198 13.70 28.68 -21.68
N GLY A 199 13.92 27.43 -21.26
CA GLY A 199 15.24 26.92 -20.89
C GLY A 199 15.74 27.42 -19.52
N VAL A 200 14.88 28.01 -18.70
CA VAL A 200 15.21 28.32 -17.31
C VAL A 200 15.18 27.03 -16.50
N SER A 201 16.34 26.64 -15.99
CA SER A 201 16.46 25.62 -14.96
C SER A 201 16.16 26.29 -13.62
N ILE A 202 15.17 25.76 -12.90
CA ILE A 202 14.93 26.14 -11.51
C ILE A 202 15.29 24.94 -10.64
N VAL A 203 16.26 25.16 -9.74
CA VAL A 203 16.57 24.20 -8.69
C VAL A 203 15.54 24.40 -7.58
N ARG A 204 14.77 23.35 -7.28
CA ARG A 204 13.90 23.33 -6.12
C ARG A 204 14.46 22.37 -5.09
N ALA A 205 14.48 22.82 -3.84
CA ALA A 205 14.69 21.94 -2.71
C ALA A 205 13.42 21.11 -2.53
N GLU A 206 13.58 19.81 -2.59
CA GLU A 206 12.49 18.84 -2.58
C GLU A 206 12.78 17.79 -1.52
N GLU A 207 11.72 17.15 -1.04
CA GLU A 207 11.83 15.94 -0.24
C GLU A 207 11.28 14.79 -1.06
N GLU A 208 12.13 13.81 -1.39
CA GLU A 208 11.69 12.56 -1.98
C GLU A 208 11.36 11.60 -0.85
N PHE A 209 10.15 11.07 -0.82
CA PHE A 209 9.70 10.17 0.23
C PHE A 209 8.88 9.01 -0.32
N THR A 210 8.84 7.91 0.45
CA THR A 210 8.18 6.68 0.02
C THR A 210 7.10 6.23 0.99
N TRP A 211 6.05 5.65 0.43
CA TRP A 211 5.00 4.95 1.17
C TRP A 211 4.80 3.57 0.57
N TRP A 212 4.74 2.56 1.41
CA TRP A 212 4.45 1.20 1.00
C TRP A 212 2.99 0.89 1.20
N TRP A 213 2.37 0.21 0.26
CA TRP A 213 1.09 -0.49 0.43
C TRP A 213 1.32 -1.98 0.22
N VAL A 214 1.22 -2.75 1.30
CA VAL A 214 1.62 -4.16 1.31
C VAL A 214 0.44 -5.11 1.29
N GLN A 215 0.76 -6.37 1.02
CA GLN A 215 -0.17 -7.49 1.05
C GLN A 215 -1.33 -7.38 0.06
N LEU A 216 -1.20 -6.69 -1.07
CA LEU A 216 -2.28 -6.56 -2.04
C LEU A 216 -2.55 -7.88 -2.79
N PRO A 217 -3.82 -8.32 -2.94
CA PRO A 217 -4.15 -9.48 -3.79
C PRO A 217 -3.57 -9.34 -5.20
N TYR A 218 -3.19 -10.44 -5.83
CA TYR A 218 -2.49 -10.43 -7.12
C TYR A 218 -3.28 -9.69 -8.21
N GLU A 219 -4.60 -9.88 -8.23
CA GLU A 219 -5.56 -9.35 -9.20
C GLU A 219 -5.69 -7.82 -9.14
N THR A 220 -5.31 -7.20 -8.00
CA THR A 220 -5.46 -5.75 -7.80
C THR A 220 -4.53 -4.90 -8.65
N PHE A 221 -3.41 -5.47 -9.12
CA PHE A 221 -2.39 -4.75 -9.86
C PHE A 221 -1.99 -5.47 -11.16
N GLU A 222 -2.92 -6.23 -11.72
CA GLU A 222 -2.76 -6.78 -13.07
C GLU A 222 -2.97 -5.71 -14.15
N PRO A 223 -2.41 -5.89 -15.35
CA PRO A 223 -2.77 -5.07 -16.50
C PRO A 223 -4.30 -5.05 -16.68
N ASN A 224 -4.88 -3.85 -16.80
CA ASN A 224 -6.32 -3.58 -16.86
C ASN A 224 -7.09 -3.59 -15.52
N SER A 225 -6.44 -3.85 -14.39
CA SER A 225 -7.04 -3.55 -13.09
C SER A 225 -7.23 -2.04 -12.91
N ASN A 226 -8.26 -1.63 -12.15
CA ASN A 226 -8.55 -0.21 -11.90
C ASN A 226 -7.35 0.55 -11.33
N LEU A 227 -6.61 -0.08 -10.41
CA LEU A 227 -5.44 0.54 -9.79
C LEU A 227 -4.29 0.70 -10.79
N TYR A 228 -4.03 -0.31 -11.63
CA TYR A 228 -3.01 -0.23 -12.67
C TYR A 228 -3.33 0.87 -13.68
N GLN A 229 -4.56 0.89 -14.19
CA GLN A 229 -5.05 1.90 -15.13
C GLN A 229 -5.06 3.30 -14.54
N ARG A 230 -5.36 3.46 -13.25
CA ARG A 230 -5.27 4.76 -12.57
C ARG A 230 -3.84 5.29 -12.54
N ILE A 231 -2.88 4.43 -12.23
CA ILE A 231 -1.48 4.82 -12.11
C ILE A 231 -0.88 5.16 -13.47
N TYR A 232 -1.10 4.30 -14.47
CA TYR A 232 -0.42 4.39 -15.78
C TYR A 232 -1.30 4.97 -16.90
N GLY A 233 -2.56 5.26 -16.64
CA GLY A 233 -3.54 5.70 -17.62
C GLY A 233 -4.13 4.56 -18.44
N THR A 234 -5.12 4.89 -19.26
CA THR A 234 -5.72 3.97 -20.24
C THR A 234 -5.42 4.44 -21.66
N VAL A 235 -5.46 3.51 -22.61
CA VAL A 235 -5.34 3.86 -24.05
C VAL A 235 -6.56 4.67 -24.53
N GLU A 236 -7.67 4.60 -23.79
CA GLU A 236 -8.94 5.29 -24.10
C GLU A 236 -9.00 6.74 -23.62
N GLY A 237 -7.92 7.26 -23.02
CA GLY A 237 -7.75 8.69 -22.75
C GLY A 237 -7.76 9.09 -21.28
N ASP A 238 -7.82 8.14 -20.34
CA ASP A 238 -7.66 8.47 -18.93
C ASP A 238 -6.20 8.82 -18.65
N LEU A 239 -5.99 10.05 -18.19
CA LEU A 239 -4.65 10.54 -17.87
C LEU A 239 -4.13 9.87 -16.59
N PRO A 240 -2.84 9.48 -16.57
CA PRO A 240 -2.25 8.77 -15.45
C PRO A 240 -2.17 9.64 -14.20
N PHE A 241 -2.21 9.02 -13.03
CA PHE A 241 -1.83 9.69 -11.78
C PHE A 241 -0.33 9.95 -11.73
N LEU A 242 0.48 9.14 -12.43
CA LEU A 242 1.92 9.30 -12.47
C LEU A 242 2.30 10.68 -13.01
N GLY A 243 3.09 11.41 -12.23
CA GLY A 243 3.50 12.79 -12.49
C GLY A 243 2.50 13.85 -11.99
N CYS A 244 1.28 13.48 -11.62
CA CYS A 244 0.28 14.43 -11.10
C CYS A 244 0.60 14.85 -9.66
N VAL A 245 0.06 16.02 -9.28
CA VAL A 245 0.11 16.54 -7.92
C VAL A 245 -1.18 16.32 -7.16
N ASN A 246 -1.13 16.41 -5.84
CA ASN A 246 -2.31 16.22 -4.99
C ASN A 246 -3.31 17.37 -5.12
N SER A 247 -4.53 17.09 -5.56
CA SER A 247 -5.63 18.07 -5.53
C SER A 247 -6.21 18.23 -4.12
N SER A 248 -6.09 17.20 -3.28
CA SER A 248 -6.54 17.19 -1.89
C SER A 248 -5.35 17.05 -0.95
N PRO A 249 -5.41 17.56 0.29
CA PRO A 249 -4.37 17.30 1.29
C PRO A 249 -4.10 15.80 1.46
N ILE A 250 -2.82 15.44 1.59
CA ILE A 250 -2.38 14.05 1.80
C ILE A 250 -1.04 14.07 2.55
N PHE A 251 -0.81 13.10 3.45
CA PHE A 251 0.40 13.05 4.28
C PHE A 251 0.64 14.33 5.10
N ASP A 252 -0.43 14.95 5.60
CA ASP A 252 -0.42 16.25 6.30
C ASP A 252 0.17 17.41 5.47
N ARG A 253 0.17 17.27 4.14
CA ARG A 253 0.68 18.29 3.21
C ARG A 253 -0.46 18.93 2.42
N PRO A 254 -0.42 20.27 2.18
CA PRO A 254 -1.46 20.99 1.44
C PRO A 254 -1.59 20.54 -0.02
N HIS A 255 -2.66 20.98 -0.68
CA HIS A 255 -2.87 20.77 -2.13
C HIS A 255 -1.65 21.26 -2.95
N GLY A 256 -1.38 20.60 -4.06
CA GLY A 256 -0.36 20.98 -5.04
C GLY A 256 1.09 20.86 -4.58
N THR A 257 1.35 20.30 -3.40
CA THR A 257 2.70 20.20 -2.81
C THR A 257 3.34 18.83 -2.94
N VAL A 258 2.55 17.79 -3.14
CA VAL A 258 2.99 16.40 -3.30
C VAL A 258 2.78 15.96 -4.74
N MET A 259 3.84 15.55 -5.42
CA MET A 259 3.80 14.94 -6.75
C MET A 259 3.99 13.43 -6.62
N PHE A 260 3.17 12.65 -7.32
CA PHE A 260 3.37 11.21 -7.44
C PHE A 260 4.42 10.93 -8.51
N ALA A 261 5.63 10.56 -8.09
CA ALA A 261 6.79 10.48 -8.97
C ALA A 261 6.97 9.11 -9.60
N ASN A 262 6.69 8.03 -8.85
CA ASN A 262 6.89 6.66 -9.34
C ASN A 262 6.15 5.62 -8.49
N VAL A 263 5.93 4.43 -9.03
CA VAL A 263 5.60 3.24 -8.25
C VAL A 263 6.55 2.09 -8.60
N ILE A 264 7.01 1.36 -7.59
CA ILE A 264 7.80 0.15 -7.77
C ILE A 264 6.96 -1.04 -7.25
N PRO A 265 6.41 -1.87 -8.15
CA PRO A 265 5.70 -3.07 -7.73
C PRO A 265 6.69 -4.17 -7.34
N LYS A 266 6.45 -4.81 -6.19
CA LYS A 266 7.19 -5.96 -5.70
C LYS A 266 6.27 -7.16 -5.63
N LEU A 267 6.56 -8.17 -6.45
CA LEU A 267 5.83 -9.44 -6.45
C LEU A 267 6.37 -10.34 -5.35
N GLU A 268 5.50 -10.73 -4.43
CA GLU A 268 5.85 -11.56 -3.27
C GLU A 268 5.02 -12.84 -3.29
N ARG A 269 5.50 -13.87 -2.58
CA ARG A 269 4.66 -15.04 -2.30
C ARG A 269 3.60 -14.63 -1.29
N ALA A 270 2.38 -15.16 -1.43
CA ALA A 270 1.37 -14.99 -0.41
C ALA A 270 1.86 -15.56 0.93
N HIS A 271 1.50 -14.93 2.05
CA HIS A 271 1.86 -15.45 3.39
C HIS A 271 1.26 -16.86 3.61
N THR A 272 0.18 -17.18 2.89
CA THR A 272 -0.48 -18.49 2.89
C THR A 272 0.31 -19.59 2.17
N GLY A 273 1.36 -19.21 1.43
CA GLY A 273 2.08 -20.10 0.53
C GLY A 273 1.33 -20.43 -0.77
N LYS A 274 0.08 -19.99 -0.92
CA LYS A 274 -0.73 -20.20 -2.13
C LYS A 274 -0.73 -18.94 -3.00
N GLY A 275 -0.12 -19.03 -4.17
CA GLY A 275 -0.13 -17.96 -5.16
C GLY A 275 0.85 -16.82 -4.85
N ARG A 276 0.49 -15.61 -5.30
CA ARG A 276 1.34 -14.42 -5.23
C ARG A 276 0.53 -13.23 -4.74
N ARG A 277 1.23 -12.18 -4.31
CA ARG A 277 0.64 -10.91 -3.88
C ARG A 277 1.57 -9.76 -4.25
N TRP A 278 1.02 -8.55 -4.28
CA TRP A 278 1.78 -7.34 -4.54
C TRP A 278 2.10 -6.58 -3.25
N SER A 279 3.26 -5.95 -3.24
CA SER A 279 3.58 -4.84 -2.37
C SER A 279 3.98 -3.68 -3.28
N LEU A 280 3.34 -2.52 -3.13
CA LEU A 280 3.59 -1.34 -3.97
C LEU A 280 4.37 -0.30 -3.18
N GLU A 281 5.55 0.08 -3.66
CA GLU A 281 6.31 1.22 -3.15
C GLU A 281 5.94 2.46 -3.96
N TYR A 282 5.13 3.34 -3.39
CA TYR A 282 4.83 4.65 -3.96
C TYR A 282 5.94 5.64 -3.62
N LYS A 283 6.45 6.32 -4.65
CA LYS A 283 7.44 7.38 -4.53
C LYS A 283 6.79 8.71 -4.80
N PHE A 284 7.01 9.63 -3.89
CA PHE A 284 6.47 10.97 -3.95
C PHE A 284 7.60 11.99 -3.84
N ALA A 285 7.37 13.17 -4.39
CA ALA A 285 8.22 14.32 -4.22
C ALA A 285 7.41 15.47 -3.61
N TYR A 286 7.92 16.06 -2.54
CA TYR A 286 7.32 17.19 -1.85
C TYR A 286 8.08 18.48 -2.11
N SER A 287 7.34 19.54 -2.46
CA SER A 287 7.82 20.91 -2.55
C SER A 287 6.95 21.78 -1.64
N ALA A 288 7.57 22.43 -0.64
CA ALA A 288 6.87 23.31 0.29
C ALA A 288 6.14 24.48 -0.39
N LEU A 289 6.62 24.89 -1.56
CA LEU A 289 6.05 25.99 -2.33
C LEU A 289 5.02 25.51 -3.35
N GLY A 290 4.87 24.19 -3.52
CA GLY A 290 4.01 23.62 -4.55
C GLY A 290 4.71 23.44 -5.90
N TRP A 291 4.11 22.60 -6.74
CA TRP A 291 4.69 22.21 -8.03
C TRP A 291 4.39 23.21 -9.15
N ASN A 292 3.34 24.02 -9.01
CA ASN A 292 2.93 25.05 -9.97
C ASN A 292 3.41 26.47 -9.61
N TRP A 293 4.37 26.59 -8.69
CA TRP A 293 4.88 27.88 -8.20
C TRP A 293 6.33 28.11 -8.60
N LEU A 294 6.60 29.10 -9.45
CA LEU A 294 7.96 29.42 -9.88
C LEU A 294 8.42 30.74 -9.32
N TYR A 295 9.71 30.83 -9.01
CA TYR A 295 10.33 32.08 -8.62
C TYR A 295 10.46 32.98 -9.85
N TYR A 296 9.98 34.21 -9.75
CA TYR A 296 10.21 35.27 -10.72
C TYR A 296 11.41 36.11 -10.25
N PRO A 297 12.55 36.06 -10.96
CA PRO A 297 13.71 36.88 -10.62
C PRO A 297 13.54 38.28 -11.21
N ASP A 298 12.98 39.22 -10.45
CA ASP A 298 12.95 40.65 -10.82
C ASP A 298 14.31 41.30 -10.47
N PRO A 299 15.08 41.81 -11.46
CA PRO A 299 16.37 42.47 -11.19
C PRO A 299 16.26 43.71 -10.27
N SER A 300 15.09 44.35 -10.21
CA SER A 300 14.85 45.48 -9.31
C SER A 300 14.57 45.05 -7.86
N GLY A 301 14.34 43.75 -7.62
CA GLY A 301 13.92 43.18 -6.34
C GLY A 301 12.50 43.53 -5.90
N THR A 302 11.79 44.41 -6.61
CA THR A 302 10.48 44.92 -6.17
C THR A 302 9.36 43.90 -6.35
N ASN A 303 9.39 43.15 -7.45
CA ASN A 303 8.38 42.13 -7.77
C ASN A 303 8.96 40.70 -7.73
N ALA A 304 10.15 40.53 -7.17
CA ALA A 304 10.78 39.21 -7.07
C ALA A 304 10.03 38.37 -6.03
N GLY A 305 9.73 37.11 -6.36
CA GLY A 305 8.93 36.26 -5.48
C GLY A 305 8.47 34.98 -6.13
N TRP A 306 7.77 34.14 -5.36
CA TRP A 306 7.13 32.93 -5.85
C TRP A 306 5.73 33.24 -6.35
N PHE A 307 5.45 32.83 -7.59
CA PHE A 307 4.15 33.05 -8.21
C PHE A 307 3.64 31.77 -8.84
N ASN A 308 2.32 31.60 -8.79
CA ASN A 308 1.65 30.53 -9.50
C ASN A 308 1.85 30.71 -11.01
N VAL A 309 1.94 29.59 -11.74
CA VAL A 309 2.23 29.59 -13.17
C VAL A 309 1.19 28.75 -13.91
N ASN A 310 0.46 29.39 -14.83
CA ASN A 310 -0.58 28.79 -15.67
C ASN A 310 -0.56 29.40 -17.09
N ASN A 311 -1.17 28.72 -18.06
CA ASN A 311 -1.22 29.18 -19.44
C ASN A 311 -2.24 30.31 -19.75
N LYS A 312 -3.24 30.55 -18.89
CA LYS A 312 -4.34 31.49 -19.20
C LYS A 312 -4.89 32.34 -18.07
N GLU A 313 -5.16 31.77 -16.90
CA GLU A 313 -5.71 32.48 -15.73
C GLU A 313 -5.20 31.83 -14.44
N TYR A 314 -5.35 32.50 -13.31
CA TYR A 314 -5.02 31.92 -12.01
C TYR A 314 -5.95 30.74 -11.71
N GLN A 315 -5.36 29.61 -11.31
CA GLN A 315 -6.06 28.44 -10.82
C GLN A 315 -5.30 27.88 -9.63
N GLU A 316 -6.07 27.55 -8.59
CA GLU A 316 -5.57 26.81 -7.44
C GLU A 316 -5.23 25.38 -7.84
N ALA A 317 -4.34 24.75 -7.08
CA ALA A 317 -3.85 23.42 -7.45
C ALA A 317 -4.96 22.35 -7.40
N ASP A 318 -6.00 22.52 -6.60
CA ASP A 318 -7.13 21.59 -6.48
C ASP A 318 -8.10 21.63 -7.68
N ALA A 319 -8.10 22.73 -8.44
CA ALA A 319 -8.91 22.93 -9.65
C ALA A 319 -8.07 22.94 -10.93
N LEU A 320 -6.79 22.57 -10.85
CA LEU A 320 -5.86 22.69 -11.95
C LEU A 320 -6.01 21.57 -12.99
N GLU A 321 -6.34 21.97 -14.21
CA GLU A 321 -6.49 21.04 -15.33
C GLU A 321 -5.12 20.59 -15.86
N ASP A 322 -5.05 19.34 -16.30
CA ASP A 322 -3.84 18.65 -16.76
C ASP A 322 -3.04 19.44 -17.83
N TYR A 323 -3.74 20.08 -18.77
CA TYR A 323 -3.11 20.85 -19.86
C TYR A 323 -2.68 22.29 -19.47
N ARG A 324 -2.96 22.71 -18.23
CA ARG A 324 -2.63 24.05 -17.71
C ARG A 324 -1.52 24.04 -16.67
N SER A 325 -1.02 22.88 -16.30
CA SER A 325 -0.07 22.64 -15.22
C SER A 325 1.38 22.51 -15.72
N LEU A 326 2.36 22.79 -14.84
CA LEU A 326 3.78 22.49 -15.11
C LEU A 326 4.09 20.99 -15.09
N VAL A 327 3.24 20.24 -14.39
CA VAL A 327 3.23 18.78 -14.31
C VAL A 327 1.98 18.24 -15.01
N PRO A 328 1.83 16.92 -15.25
CA PRO A 328 0.65 16.33 -15.88
C PRO A 328 -0.74 16.69 -15.31
N GLY A 329 -0.85 17.35 -14.15
CA GLY A 329 -2.09 17.90 -13.61
C GLY A 329 -2.26 17.70 -12.11
N ALA A 330 -3.46 17.96 -11.60
CA ALA A 330 -3.81 17.71 -10.21
C ALA A 330 -4.87 16.60 -10.08
N ARG A 331 -4.61 15.63 -9.18
CA ARG A 331 -5.46 14.47 -8.93
C ARG A 331 -5.55 14.20 -7.43
N ASP A 332 -6.64 13.61 -6.98
CA ASP A 332 -6.80 13.25 -5.57
C ASP A 332 -5.97 12.00 -5.26
N LEU A 333 -4.72 12.20 -4.82
CA LEU A 333 -3.77 11.11 -4.59
C LEU A 333 -4.20 10.16 -3.45
N ASN A 334 -5.18 10.52 -2.62
CA ASN A 334 -5.75 9.58 -1.63
C ASN A 334 -6.36 8.35 -2.30
N LYS A 335 -6.79 8.53 -3.56
CA LYS A 335 -7.32 7.46 -4.42
C LYS A 335 -6.27 6.44 -4.85
N LEU A 336 -4.98 6.68 -4.63
CA LEU A 336 -3.95 5.65 -4.87
C LEU A 336 -4.13 4.45 -3.93
N PHE A 337 -4.70 4.65 -2.74
CA PHE A 337 -4.96 3.63 -1.74
C PHE A 337 -6.40 3.08 -1.84
N SER A 338 -6.81 2.73 -3.06
CA SER A 338 -8.12 2.14 -3.36
C SER A 338 -8.06 1.24 -4.60
N VAL A 339 -8.86 0.17 -4.63
CA VAL A 339 -8.96 -0.75 -5.78
C VAL A 339 -10.23 -0.56 -6.60
N ALA A 340 -11.16 0.28 -6.14
CA ALA A 340 -12.43 0.55 -6.84
C ALA A 340 -12.19 1.35 -8.12
N ALA A 341 -13.08 1.23 -9.09
CA ALA A 341 -13.16 2.21 -10.18
C ALA A 341 -13.62 3.55 -9.58
N ILE A 342 -13.11 4.67 -10.11
CA ILE A 342 -13.36 6.01 -9.57
C ILE A 342 -13.83 6.96 -10.65
#